data_AF-A0A937NV67-F1
#
_entry.id   AF-A0A937NV67-F1
#
_cell.length_a   1.000
_cell.length_b   1.000
_cell.length_c   1.000
_cell.angle_alpha   90.00
_cell.angle_beta   90.00
_cell.angle_gamma   90.00
#
_symmetry.space_group_name_H-M   'P 1'
#
loop_
_entity.id
_entity.type
_entity.pdbx_description
1 polymer ?
#
loop_
_entity_poly.entity_id
_entity_poly.type
_entity_poly.pdbx_seq_one_letter_code
_entity_poly.pdbx_strand_id
1 'polypeptide(L)'
;MKNPMDRQLEKRLSQRAVEIGREGDKAGFEELIEFLRCSSSNVRRLAASALGKLAWMGVDQPAAVTALAPIVRSDPHAQTRQYAIKALKAYGAASQGCLDDLRDIAANAGEKEYLRRDAEAAVRFIEEAVQIESDGSRHRCQRCHVDVTAEEFARASQAFQRTFCDRCFDETFLRRRNFETEVELSKTVEANDGTVVQSQGERKIAEWLTAHGQAYRYDAKYRIIGEFQIRPDFYLPELDVYIEYWGLSTPQYKMSMYKKQMLYQQEGKCLISVYPKDLHSLDALLASKLHSFGYVPQPWTSEAESGAIIEAFPGERRMLKDLVRQEIDFSMTAQRRGLPPPPLQKPCPGDVPRIDLPDGEHALRTLARMPVGEAILRRQSVRDFADTPLSLEALSALLWATQGVRKVLGPGCALRTVPSAGSRHTFETYLVVERVTGLAPGLYRYLPFDHQLAQLSRADGLGKEAAVGCLGQHFVADAAVTFFWTTLPERMEWRYDRAAHKVIAIDVGHVGQNLYLACEAVGAGTCAIAAYDQEACDCLLGVDGVDEFTIYVAPVG
;
A
#
# COMPACT_ATOMS: atom_id res chain seq x y z
N MET A 1 36.72 -35.81 0.26
CA MET A 1 35.85 -35.44 -0.88
C MET A 1 34.75 -36.49 -1.01
N LYS A 2 33.46 -36.12 -0.92
CA LYS A 2 32.35 -37.08 -1.12
C LYS A 2 32.39 -37.66 -2.55
N ASN A 3 32.12 -38.95 -2.70
CA ASN A 3 32.10 -39.68 -3.98
C ASN A 3 31.13 -39.00 -4.98
N PRO A 4 31.48 -38.83 -6.27
CA PRO A 4 30.59 -38.28 -7.28
C PRO A 4 29.20 -38.94 -7.36
N MET A 5 29.13 -40.26 -7.14
CA MET A 5 27.86 -41.00 -7.08
C MET A 5 26.99 -40.58 -5.89
N ASP A 6 27.59 -40.33 -4.72
CA ASP A 6 26.87 -39.87 -3.53
C ASP A 6 26.31 -38.46 -3.72
N ARG A 7 27.02 -37.60 -4.47
CA ARG A 7 26.52 -36.24 -4.80
C ARG A 7 25.32 -36.28 -5.73
N GLN A 8 25.31 -37.17 -6.72
CA GLN A 8 24.17 -37.31 -7.62
C GLN A 8 22.95 -37.90 -6.92
N LEU A 9 23.15 -38.88 -6.03
CA LEU A 9 22.08 -39.43 -5.19
C LEU A 9 21.55 -38.37 -4.22
N GLU A 10 22.43 -37.67 -3.51
CA GLU A 10 22.07 -36.56 -2.59
C GLU A 10 21.25 -35.49 -3.32
N LYS A 11 21.65 -35.10 -4.54
CA LYS A 11 20.91 -34.13 -5.36
C LYS A 11 19.52 -34.64 -5.74
N ARG A 12 19.41 -35.91 -6.15
CA ARG A 12 18.14 -36.53 -6.55
C ARG A 12 17.15 -36.63 -5.38
N LEU A 13 17.60 -37.13 -4.23
CA LEU A 13 16.77 -37.25 -3.02
C LEU A 13 16.38 -35.87 -2.49
N SER A 14 17.30 -34.90 -2.51
CA SER A 14 17.00 -33.51 -2.15
C SER A 14 15.93 -32.91 -3.05
N GLN A 15 16.04 -33.13 -4.36
CA GLN A 15 15.08 -32.64 -5.34
C GLN A 15 13.71 -33.30 -5.16
N ARG A 16 13.68 -34.63 -4.96
CA ARG A 16 12.43 -35.37 -4.70
C ARG A 16 11.75 -34.92 -3.41
N ALA A 17 12.49 -34.70 -2.33
CA ALA A 17 11.95 -34.16 -1.08
C ALA A 17 11.29 -32.79 -1.27
N VAL A 18 11.92 -31.93 -2.09
CA VAL A 18 11.39 -30.61 -2.44
C VAL A 18 10.12 -30.72 -3.29
N GLU A 19 10.12 -31.60 -4.29
CA GLU A 19 8.97 -31.87 -5.17
C GLU A 19 7.76 -32.35 -4.36
N ILE A 20 7.92 -33.39 -3.55
CA ILE A 20 6.84 -33.92 -2.68
C ILE A 20 6.26 -32.80 -1.81
N GLY A 21 7.12 -32.03 -1.15
CA GLY A 21 6.69 -30.93 -0.29
C GLY A 21 6.07 -29.75 -1.05
N ARG A 22 6.45 -29.51 -2.31
CA ARG A 22 5.92 -28.42 -3.16
C ARG A 22 4.54 -28.78 -3.70
N GLU A 23 4.39 -30.00 -4.20
CA GLU A 23 3.15 -30.48 -4.80
C GLU A 23 2.11 -30.89 -3.75
N GLY A 24 2.56 -31.10 -2.51
CA GLY A 24 1.70 -31.66 -1.47
C GLY A 24 1.34 -33.11 -1.74
N ASP A 25 2.28 -33.85 -2.32
CA ASP A 25 2.11 -35.24 -2.72
C ASP A 25 2.02 -36.15 -1.49
N LYS A 26 0.79 -36.49 -1.08
CA LYS A 26 0.55 -37.41 0.03
C LYS A 26 1.13 -38.81 -0.22
N ALA A 27 1.24 -39.23 -1.49
CA ALA A 27 1.79 -40.54 -1.82
C ALA A 27 3.31 -40.60 -1.54
N GLY A 28 4.00 -39.45 -1.53
CA GLY A 28 5.40 -39.33 -1.15
C GLY A 28 5.66 -39.30 0.37
N PHE A 29 4.64 -39.44 1.21
CA PHE A 29 4.79 -39.32 2.67
C PHE A 29 5.78 -40.34 3.28
N GLU A 30 5.63 -41.62 2.95
CA GLU A 30 6.52 -42.69 3.43
C GLU A 30 7.97 -42.49 2.93
N GLU A 31 8.14 -42.02 1.70
CA GLU A 31 9.45 -41.70 1.12
C GLU A 31 10.16 -40.60 1.93
N LEU A 32 9.44 -39.60 2.42
CA LEU A 32 10.02 -38.56 3.28
C LEU A 32 10.44 -39.09 4.66
N ILE A 33 9.70 -40.03 5.24
CA ILE A 33 10.08 -40.70 6.49
C ILE A 33 11.40 -41.46 6.30
N GLU A 34 11.57 -42.14 5.17
CA GLU A 34 12.84 -42.80 4.83
C GLU A 34 13.98 -41.79 4.67
N PHE A 35 13.71 -40.64 4.05
CA PHE A 35 14.72 -39.60 3.83
C PHE A 35 15.25 -38.98 5.12
N LEU A 36 14.49 -38.99 6.22
CA LEU A 36 14.98 -38.60 7.55
C LEU A 36 16.10 -39.52 8.07
N ARG A 37 16.29 -40.70 7.48
CA ARG A 37 17.39 -41.62 7.83
C ARG A 37 18.60 -41.48 6.91
N CYS A 38 18.55 -40.57 5.92
CA CYS A 38 19.65 -40.37 4.98
C CYS A 38 20.92 -39.87 5.68
N SER A 39 22.09 -40.30 5.20
CA SER A 39 23.39 -39.81 5.70
C SER A 39 23.61 -38.32 5.43
N SER A 40 23.00 -37.77 4.37
CA SER A 40 23.05 -36.34 4.07
C SER A 40 22.12 -35.54 4.99
N SER A 41 22.69 -34.60 5.74
CA SER A 41 21.93 -33.63 6.53
C SER A 41 21.07 -32.70 5.68
N ASN A 42 21.46 -32.43 4.43
CA ASN A 42 20.62 -31.65 3.52
C ASN A 42 19.35 -32.41 3.14
N VAL A 43 19.45 -33.71 2.85
CA VAL A 43 18.29 -34.56 2.54
C VAL A 43 17.37 -34.67 3.75
N ARG A 44 17.92 -34.94 4.95
CA ARG A 44 17.11 -34.99 6.19
C ARG A 44 16.41 -33.67 6.47
N ARG A 45 17.10 -32.54 6.31
CA ARG A 45 16.52 -31.19 6.50
C ARG A 45 15.39 -30.92 5.53
N LEU A 46 15.57 -31.26 4.25
CA LEU A 46 14.53 -31.08 3.23
C LEU A 46 13.35 -32.01 3.46
N ALA A 47 13.59 -33.24 3.91
CA ALA A 47 12.55 -34.18 4.29
C ALA A 47 11.74 -33.71 5.51
N ALA A 48 12.41 -33.23 6.57
CA ALA A 48 11.74 -32.64 7.72
C ALA A 48 10.89 -31.42 7.33
N SER A 49 11.44 -30.57 6.46
CA SER A 49 10.70 -29.44 5.88
C SER A 49 9.44 -29.93 5.16
N ALA A 50 9.58 -30.90 4.24
CA ALA A 50 8.49 -31.45 3.46
C ALA A 50 7.44 -32.17 4.31
N LEU A 51 7.82 -32.88 5.38
CA LEU A 51 6.89 -33.48 6.35
C LEU A 51 6.11 -32.40 7.10
N GLY A 52 6.75 -31.31 7.52
CA GLY A 52 6.05 -30.13 8.02
C GLY A 52 5.17 -29.47 6.95
N LYS A 53 5.43 -29.75 5.66
CA LYS A 53 4.54 -29.35 4.57
C LYS A 53 3.31 -30.22 4.42
N LEU A 54 3.43 -31.51 4.67
CA LEU A 54 2.32 -32.45 4.55
C LEU A 54 1.42 -32.52 5.79
N ALA A 55 1.84 -31.98 6.94
CA ALA A 55 1.08 -32.02 8.20
C ALA A 55 -0.41 -31.65 8.07
N TRP A 56 -0.73 -30.72 7.17
CA TRP A 56 -2.06 -30.16 6.94
C TRP A 56 -2.86 -30.91 5.87
N MET A 57 -2.28 -31.94 5.27
CA MET A 57 -2.83 -32.65 4.11
C MET A 57 -3.40 -34.02 4.52
N GLY A 58 -3.74 -34.23 5.79
CA GLY A 58 -4.34 -35.48 6.27
C GLY A 58 -3.43 -36.70 6.10
N VAL A 59 -2.11 -36.52 6.28
CA VAL A 59 -1.15 -37.63 6.40
C VAL A 59 -1.19 -38.22 7.81
N ASP A 60 -0.59 -39.39 8.00
CA ASP A 60 -0.49 -40.05 9.31
C ASP A 60 0.35 -39.20 10.28
N GLN A 61 -0.34 -38.40 11.10
CA GLN A 61 0.31 -37.47 12.03
C GLN A 61 1.13 -38.22 13.10
N PRO A 62 0.63 -39.29 13.75
CA PRO A 62 1.42 -40.11 14.67
C PRO A 62 2.72 -40.64 14.05
N ALA A 63 2.68 -41.14 12.80
CA ALA A 63 3.87 -41.65 12.11
C ALA A 63 4.89 -40.52 11.84
N ALA A 64 4.42 -39.35 11.41
CA ALA A 64 5.28 -38.19 11.17
C ALA A 64 5.97 -37.71 12.44
N VAL A 65 5.22 -37.54 13.53
CA VAL A 65 5.75 -37.10 14.84
C VAL A 65 6.77 -38.11 15.36
N THR A 66 6.46 -39.41 15.27
CA THR A 66 7.38 -40.49 15.66
C THR A 66 8.69 -40.44 14.88
N ALA A 67 8.64 -40.12 13.58
CA ALA A 67 9.83 -40.02 12.75
C ALA A 67 10.65 -38.74 13.01
N LEU A 68 10.00 -37.63 13.37
CA LEU A 68 10.63 -36.32 13.60
C LEU A 68 11.25 -36.18 15.00
N ALA A 69 10.66 -36.80 16.02
CA ALA A 69 11.11 -36.66 17.41
C ALA A 69 12.61 -37.03 17.62
N PRO A 70 13.14 -38.14 17.07
CA PRO A 70 14.57 -38.46 17.17
C PRO A 70 15.48 -37.42 16.52
N ILE A 71 15.02 -36.79 15.42
CA ILE A 71 15.76 -35.76 14.70
C ILE A 71 15.90 -34.52 15.59
N VAL A 72 14.82 -34.08 16.23
CA VAL A 72 14.82 -32.95 17.18
C VAL A 72 15.78 -33.20 18.34
N ARG A 73 15.74 -34.41 18.92
CA ARG A 73 16.59 -34.76 20.06
C ARG A 73 18.08 -34.82 19.73
N SER A 74 18.44 -35.41 18.59
CA SER A 74 19.80 -35.96 18.44
C SER A 74 20.48 -35.73 17.08
N ASP A 75 19.86 -35.03 16.12
CA ASP A 75 20.55 -34.79 14.85
C ASP A 75 21.79 -33.90 15.04
N PRO A 76 22.96 -34.28 14.49
CA PRO A 76 24.20 -33.53 14.69
C PRO A 76 24.16 -32.12 14.06
N HIS A 77 23.24 -31.86 13.13
CA HIS A 77 23.12 -30.55 12.48
C HIS A 77 21.95 -29.74 13.05
N ALA A 78 22.29 -28.62 13.69
CA ALA A 78 21.32 -27.67 14.26
C ALA A 78 20.27 -27.19 13.25
N GLN A 79 20.65 -27.02 11.97
CA GLN A 79 19.70 -26.64 10.92
C GLN A 79 18.66 -27.75 10.67
N THR A 80 19.05 -29.02 10.66
CA THR A 80 18.12 -30.15 10.50
C THR A 80 17.13 -30.18 11.68
N ARG A 81 17.64 -30.02 12.90
CA ARG A 81 16.83 -29.93 14.13
C ARG A 81 15.82 -28.80 14.06
N GLN A 82 16.23 -27.62 13.58
CA GLN A 82 15.34 -26.47 13.41
C GLN A 82 14.14 -26.79 12.51
N TYR A 83 14.38 -27.46 11.37
CA TYR A 83 13.29 -27.84 10.47
C TYR A 83 12.41 -28.94 11.05
N ALA A 84 12.97 -29.87 11.83
CA ALA A 84 12.19 -30.87 12.53
C ALA A 84 11.31 -30.26 13.65
N ILE A 85 11.80 -29.26 14.39
CA ILE A 85 11.01 -28.51 15.38
C ILE A 85 9.85 -27.77 14.70
N LYS A 86 10.13 -27.09 13.57
CA LYS A 86 9.09 -26.43 12.77
C LYS A 86 8.05 -27.43 12.25
N ALA A 87 8.48 -28.63 11.90
CA ALA A 87 7.59 -29.70 11.46
C ALA A 87 6.75 -30.24 12.61
N LEU A 88 7.32 -30.53 13.79
CA LEU A 88 6.54 -30.94 14.98
C LEU A 88 5.51 -29.88 15.36
N LYS A 89 5.90 -28.61 15.35
CA LYS A 89 4.95 -27.51 15.55
C LYS A 89 3.76 -27.59 14.60
N ALA A 90 3.96 -27.99 13.34
CA ALA A 90 2.87 -28.13 12.36
C ALA A 90 1.85 -29.22 12.70
N TYR A 91 2.25 -30.23 13.49
CA TYR A 91 1.38 -31.34 13.90
C TYR A 91 0.62 -31.05 15.20
N GLY A 92 0.75 -29.86 15.80
CA GLY A 92 -0.10 -29.42 16.92
C GLY A 92 -0.16 -30.41 18.09
N ALA A 93 -1.38 -30.75 18.54
CA ALA A 93 -1.61 -31.64 19.67
C ALA A 93 -1.02 -33.05 19.48
N ALA A 94 -0.91 -33.55 18.24
CA ALA A 94 -0.25 -34.83 17.96
C ALA A 94 1.24 -34.82 18.36
N SER A 95 1.86 -33.64 18.50
CA SER A 95 3.24 -33.47 18.99
C SER A 95 3.35 -33.27 20.50
N GLN A 96 2.27 -33.44 21.28
CA GLN A 96 2.29 -33.27 22.74
C GLN A 96 3.40 -34.08 23.42
N GLY A 97 3.64 -35.32 22.96
CA GLY A 97 4.70 -36.18 23.49
C GLY A 97 6.13 -35.67 23.29
N CYS A 98 6.33 -34.60 22.52
CA CYS A 98 7.64 -33.97 22.28
C CYS A 98 7.86 -32.69 23.11
N LEU A 99 6.91 -32.28 23.95
CA LEU A 99 6.98 -31.01 24.69
C LEU A 99 8.20 -30.91 25.60
N ASP A 100 8.56 -31.99 26.30
CA ASP A 100 9.70 -31.99 27.22
C ASP A 100 11.02 -31.81 26.47
N ASP A 101 11.21 -32.53 25.36
CA ASP A 101 12.36 -32.36 24.48
C ASP A 101 12.46 -30.91 23.95
N LEU A 102 11.33 -30.28 23.60
CA LEU A 102 11.30 -28.90 23.11
C LEU A 102 11.59 -27.87 24.22
N ARG A 103 11.14 -28.10 25.45
CA ARG A 103 11.43 -27.25 26.62
C ARG A 103 12.91 -27.33 26.98
N ASP A 104 13.49 -28.53 26.96
CA ASP A 104 14.91 -28.72 27.21
C ASP A 104 15.76 -27.96 26.18
N ILE A 105 15.38 -28.01 24.90
CA ILE A 105 16.05 -27.25 23.85
C ILE A 105 15.90 -25.74 24.07
N ALA A 106 14.70 -25.26 24.40
CA ALA A 106 14.44 -23.84 24.67
C ALA A 106 15.30 -23.29 25.81
N ALA A 107 15.46 -24.07 26.89
CA ALA A 107 16.19 -23.67 28.09
C ALA A 107 17.73 -23.84 27.97
N ASN A 108 18.22 -24.62 26.99
CA ASN A 108 19.63 -24.94 26.88
C ASN A 108 20.46 -23.80 26.27
N ALA A 109 21.16 -23.02 27.10
CA ALA A 109 22.02 -21.91 26.67
C ALA A 109 23.16 -22.31 25.70
N GLY A 110 23.51 -23.60 25.61
CA GLY A 110 24.47 -24.13 24.64
C GLY A 110 23.91 -24.27 23.22
N GLU A 111 22.58 -24.18 23.05
CA GLU A 111 21.91 -24.24 21.76
C GLU A 111 21.94 -22.90 21.02
N LYS A 112 21.89 -22.97 19.69
CA LYS A 112 21.82 -21.78 18.84
C LYS A 112 20.55 -20.98 19.14
N GLU A 113 20.67 -19.65 19.19
CA GLU A 113 19.56 -18.73 19.51
C GLU A 113 18.31 -18.97 18.65
N TYR A 114 18.49 -19.20 17.34
CA TYR A 114 17.36 -19.46 16.45
C TYR A 114 16.63 -20.79 16.76
N LEU A 115 17.35 -21.78 17.31
CA LEU A 115 16.80 -23.08 17.65
C LEU A 115 15.99 -22.98 18.94
N ARG A 116 16.52 -22.28 19.95
CA ARG A 116 15.82 -21.97 21.20
C ARG A 116 14.51 -21.23 20.95
N ARG A 117 14.57 -20.15 20.16
CA ARG A 117 13.39 -19.35 19.78
C ARG A 117 12.32 -20.18 19.04
N ASP A 118 12.74 -21.04 18.10
CA ASP A 118 11.80 -21.89 17.36
C ASP A 118 11.21 -22.99 18.26
N ALA A 119 11.96 -23.50 19.24
CA ALA A 119 11.48 -24.45 20.24
C ALA A 119 10.46 -23.81 21.21
N GLU A 120 10.75 -22.63 21.76
CA GLU A 120 9.78 -21.87 22.58
C GLU A 120 8.49 -21.60 21.82
N ALA A 121 8.59 -21.23 20.54
CA ALA A 121 7.44 -20.99 19.70
C ALA A 121 6.66 -22.27 19.34
N ALA A 122 7.30 -23.44 19.40
CA ALA A 122 6.65 -24.74 19.23
C ALA A 122 5.94 -25.17 20.53
N VAL A 123 6.60 -25.03 21.69
CA VAL A 123 6.02 -25.34 23.02
C VAL A 123 4.72 -24.59 23.23
N ARG A 124 4.74 -23.25 23.11
CA ARG A 124 3.53 -22.42 23.31
C ARG A 124 2.38 -22.85 22.41
N PHE A 125 2.68 -23.23 21.17
CA PHE A 125 1.66 -23.62 20.20
C PHE A 125 1.05 -25.00 20.47
N ILE A 126 1.90 -25.97 20.80
CA ILE A 126 1.45 -27.33 21.08
C ILE A 126 0.61 -27.33 22.37
N GLU A 127 1.00 -26.57 23.39
CA GLU A 127 0.22 -26.41 24.63
C GLU A 127 -1.16 -25.78 24.37
N GLU A 128 -1.22 -24.72 23.56
CA GLU A 128 -2.49 -24.09 23.17
C GLU A 128 -3.38 -25.06 22.38
N ALA A 129 -2.81 -25.83 21.45
CA ALA A 129 -3.55 -26.83 20.68
C ALA A 129 -4.13 -27.95 21.57
N VAL A 130 -3.34 -28.45 22.52
CA VAL A 130 -3.78 -29.46 23.51
C VAL A 130 -4.91 -28.90 24.40
N GLN A 131 -4.79 -27.65 24.84
CA GLN A 131 -5.82 -27.00 25.65
C GLN A 131 -7.15 -26.89 24.90
N ILE A 132 -7.12 -26.44 23.65
CA ILE A 132 -8.32 -26.30 22.81
C ILE A 132 -8.99 -27.67 22.57
N GLU A 133 -8.20 -28.72 22.34
CA GLU A 133 -8.73 -30.08 22.18
C GLU A 133 -9.41 -30.59 23.45
N SER A 134 -8.89 -30.22 24.63
CA SER A 134 -9.47 -30.57 25.92
C SER A 134 -10.74 -29.79 26.30
N ASP A 135 -10.89 -28.54 25.81
CA ASP A 135 -12.01 -27.65 26.13
C ASP A 135 -13.31 -27.99 25.37
N GLY A 136 -13.25 -28.87 24.36
CA GLY A 136 -14.43 -29.41 23.67
C GLY A 136 -15.32 -28.36 22.95
N SER A 137 -14.77 -27.17 22.68
CA SER A 137 -15.51 -26.05 22.10
C SER A 137 -15.79 -26.28 20.62
N ARG A 138 -17.08 -26.18 20.22
CA ARG A 138 -17.49 -26.31 18.82
C ARG A 138 -17.34 -24.98 18.11
N HIS A 139 -16.49 -24.93 17.09
CA HIS A 139 -16.29 -23.73 16.27
C HIS A 139 -16.82 -23.95 14.85
N ARG A 140 -17.09 -22.86 14.10
CA ARG A 140 -17.59 -22.91 12.72
C ARG A 140 -16.73 -22.11 11.76
N CYS A 141 -16.51 -22.67 10.57
CA CYS A 141 -15.77 -22.02 9.49
C CYS A 141 -16.46 -20.71 9.08
N GLN A 142 -15.73 -19.60 9.11
CA GLN A 142 -16.25 -18.28 8.76
C GLN A 142 -16.55 -18.12 7.25
N ARG A 143 -16.02 -19.01 6.40
CA ARG A 143 -16.19 -18.93 4.94
C ARG A 143 -17.30 -19.82 4.38
N CYS A 144 -17.46 -21.02 4.92
CA CYS A 144 -18.47 -21.97 4.43
C CYS A 144 -19.38 -22.52 5.52
N HIS A 145 -19.23 -22.05 6.77
CA HIS A 145 -20.13 -22.30 7.90
C HIS A 145 -20.24 -23.75 8.39
N VAL A 146 -19.41 -24.66 7.87
CA VAL A 146 -19.30 -26.03 8.42
C VAL A 146 -18.65 -26.01 9.81
N ASP A 147 -19.04 -26.96 10.66
CA ASP A 147 -18.38 -27.16 11.95
C ASP A 147 -16.91 -27.51 11.71
N VAL A 148 -16.03 -26.94 12.53
CA VAL A 148 -14.58 -27.21 12.47
C VAL A 148 -14.15 -28.01 13.70
N THR A 149 -13.22 -28.93 13.50
CA THR A 149 -12.58 -29.66 14.60
C THR A 149 -11.70 -28.73 15.44
N ALA A 150 -11.34 -29.16 16.66
CA ALA A 150 -10.38 -28.45 17.50
C ALA A 150 -9.04 -28.21 16.77
N GLU A 151 -8.59 -29.20 16.01
CA GLU A 151 -7.41 -29.10 15.15
C GLU A 151 -7.59 -28.09 14.02
N GLU A 152 -8.71 -28.09 13.31
CA GLU A 152 -9.03 -27.11 12.25
C GLU A 152 -9.12 -25.68 12.81
N PHE A 153 -9.71 -25.52 14.00
CA PHE A 153 -9.83 -24.24 14.69
C PHE A 153 -8.48 -23.69 15.13
N ALA A 154 -7.65 -24.49 15.81
CA ALA A 154 -6.31 -24.10 16.23
C ALA A 154 -5.43 -23.75 15.01
N ARG A 155 -5.53 -24.56 13.94
CA ARG A 155 -4.81 -24.38 12.68
C ARG A 155 -5.18 -23.09 11.96
N ALA A 156 -6.47 -22.81 11.79
CA ALA A 156 -6.94 -21.62 11.10
C ALA A 156 -6.72 -20.35 11.94
N SER A 157 -6.89 -20.43 13.25
CA SER A 157 -6.61 -19.34 14.18
C SER A 157 -5.12 -18.95 14.17
N GLN A 158 -4.20 -19.89 14.04
CA GLN A 158 -2.77 -19.57 13.95
C GLN A 158 -2.35 -19.03 12.57
N ALA A 159 -2.87 -19.61 11.46
CA ALA A 159 -2.43 -19.24 10.12
C ALA A 159 -3.09 -17.96 9.59
N PHE A 160 -4.31 -17.65 10.07
CA PHE A 160 -5.15 -16.59 9.52
C PHE A 160 -5.86 -15.74 10.58
N GLN A 161 -5.75 -16.04 11.89
CA GLN A 161 -6.61 -15.50 12.99
C GLN A 161 -8.12 -15.57 12.71
N ARG A 162 -8.52 -16.48 11.82
CA ARG A 162 -9.91 -16.74 11.42
C ARG A 162 -10.20 -18.21 11.53
N THR A 163 -11.43 -18.56 11.87
CA THR A 163 -11.86 -19.96 11.87
C THR A 163 -12.16 -20.42 10.45
N PHE A 164 -11.39 -21.39 9.94
CA PHE A 164 -11.62 -22.04 8.65
C PHE A 164 -11.59 -23.55 8.80
N CYS A 165 -12.40 -24.26 8.01
CA CYS A 165 -12.25 -25.71 7.81
C CYS A 165 -11.11 -26.01 6.83
N ASP A 166 -10.68 -27.27 6.78
CA ASP A 166 -9.53 -27.70 5.98
C ASP A 166 -9.65 -27.39 4.50
N ARG A 167 -10.86 -27.52 3.93
CA ARG A 167 -11.09 -27.14 2.54
C ARG A 167 -10.82 -25.65 2.29
N CYS A 168 -11.33 -24.77 3.15
CA CYS A 168 -11.15 -23.33 3.02
C CYS A 168 -9.72 -22.90 3.38
N PHE A 169 -9.09 -23.64 4.29
CA PHE A 169 -7.68 -23.50 4.66
C PHE A 169 -6.78 -23.84 3.47
N ASP A 170 -6.91 -25.02 2.87
CA ASP A 170 -6.07 -25.53 1.77
C ASP A 170 -6.15 -24.65 0.52
N GLU A 171 -7.35 -24.20 0.14
CA GLU A 171 -7.52 -23.23 -0.96
C GLU A 171 -6.76 -21.92 -0.74
N THR A 172 -6.63 -21.50 0.52
CA THR A 172 -5.97 -20.25 0.93
C THR A 172 -4.46 -20.45 1.17
N PHE A 173 -4.08 -21.65 1.64
CA PHE A 173 -2.73 -22.00 2.08
C PHE A 173 -1.84 -22.50 0.94
N LEU A 174 -2.35 -23.34 0.03
CA LEU A 174 -1.60 -23.81 -1.16
C LEU A 174 -1.20 -22.63 -2.08
N ARG A 175 -2.07 -21.61 -2.21
CA ARG A 175 -1.75 -20.36 -2.92
C ARG A 175 -0.61 -19.57 -2.27
N ARG A 176 -0.48 -19.59 -0.94
CA ARG A 176 0.58 -18.88 -0.19
C ARG A 176 1.92 -19.64 -0.17
N ARG A 177 1.92 -20.97 -0.23
CA ARG A 177 3.15 -21.79 -0.06
C ARG A 177 3.93 -22.03 -1.35
N ASN A 178 3.23 -22.08 -2.49
CA ASN A 178 3.86 -22.08 -3.81
C ASN A 178 4.64 -20.77 -4.03
N PHE A 179 4.11 -19.65 -3.55
CA PHE A 179 4.78 -18.36 -3.54
C PHE A 179 6.11 -18.37 -2.76
N GLU A 180 6.16 -18.94 -1.54
CA GLU A 180 7.41 -18.96 -0.74
C GLU A 180 8.53 -19.82 -1.35
N THR A 181 8.17 -20.91 -2.04
CA THR A 181 9.16 -21.79 -2.71
C THR A 181 9.65 -21.17 -4.02
N GLU A 182 8.78 -20.44 -4.74
CA GLU A 182 9.15 -19.65 -5.92
C GLU A 182 10.08 -18.49 -5.58
N VAL A 183 9.82 -17.78 -4.47
CA VAL A 183 10.65 -16.66 -3.99
C VAL A 183 12.08 -17.11 -3.66
N GLU A 184 12.29 -18.23 -2.97
CA GLU A 184 13.65 -18.72 -2.68
C GLU A 184 14.38 -19.27 -3.93
N LEU A 185 13.68 -19.86 -4.89
CA LEU A 185 14.26 -20.30 -6.18
C LEU A 185 14.62 -19.11 -7.10
N SER A 186 13.98 -17.95 -6.90
CA SER A 186 14.19 -16.75 -7.72
C SER A 186 15.40 -15.89 -7.31
N LYS A 187 16.04 -16.17 -6.15
CA LYS A 187 17.27 -15.49 -5.71
C LYS A 187 18.49 -16.03 -6.42
N THR A 188 18.92 -15.38 -7.51
CA THR A 188 20.06 -15.86 -8.32
C THR A 188 21.16 -14.82 -8.52
N VAL A 189 20.99 -13.60 -8.01
CA VAL A 189 21.88 -12.46 -8.29
C VAL A 189 22.66 -12.08 -7.03
N GLU A 190 23.98 -12.23 -7.02
CA GLU A 190 24.85 -11.92 -5.87
C GLU A 190 25.28 -10.44 -5.88
N ALA A 191 25.15 -9.75 -4.75
CA ALA A 191 25.63 -8.39 -4.50
C ALA A 191 27.04 -8.38 -3.89
N ASN A 192 27.69 -7.21 -3.84
CA ASN A 192 29.09 -7.07 -3.39
C ASN A 192 29.35 -7.49 -1.93
N ASP A 193 28.32 -7.51 -1.08
CA ASP A 193 28.40 -7.98 0.31
C ASP A 193 28.06 -9.47 0.48
N GLY A 194 27.83 -10.20 -0.61
CA GLY A 194 27.45 -11.61 -0.63
C GLY A 194 25.94 -11.85 -0.48
N THR A 195 25.10 -10.81 -0.42
CA THR A 195 23.65 -10.97 -0.39
C THR A 195 23.13 -11.44 -1.75
N VAL A 196 22.35 -12.53 -1.76
CA VAL A 196 21.73 -13.05 -3.00
C VAL A 196 20.30 -12.56 -3.14
N VAL A 197 20.05 -11.73 -4.15
CA VAL A 197 18.79 -11.02 -4.42
C VAL A 197 18.05 -11.58 -5.65
N GLN A 198 16.79 -11.16 -5.86
CA GLN A 198 15.90 -11.70 -6.90
C GLN A 198 16.04 -10.97 -8.25
N SER A 199 16.56 -9.74 -8.26
CA SER A 199 16.67 -8.94 -9.49
C SER A 199 17.91 -8.05 -9.56
N GLN A 200 18.27 -7.61 -10.77
CA GLN A 200 19.35 -6.63 -10.99
C GLN A 200 19.03 -5.24 -10.37
N GLY A 201 17.75 -4.89 -10.23
CA GLY A 201 17.33 -3.65 -9.57
C GLY A 201 17.57 -3.71 -8.06
N GLU A 202 17.19 -4.82 -7.42
CA GLU A 202 17.51 -5.08 -6.01
C GLU A 202 19.03 -5.13 -5.78
N ARG A 203 19.81 -5.69 -6.72
CA ARG A 203 21.28 -5.73 -6.56
C ARG A 203 21.85 -4.32 -6.44
N LYS A 204 21.39 -3.38 -7.28
CA LYS A 204 21.82 -1.98 -7.21
C LYS A 204 21.43 -1.31 -5.89
N ILE A 205 20.27 -1.64 -5.33
CA ILE A 205 19.83 -1.14 -4.01
C ILE A 205 20.73 -1.70 -2.91
N ALA A 206 20.98 -3.01 -2.91
CA ALA A 206 21.88 -3.69 -1.97
C ALA A 206 23.29 -3.09 -2.00
N GLU A 207 23.87 -2.95 -3.19
CA GLU A 207 25.19 -2.35 -3.40
C GLU A 207 25.25 -0.91 -2.90
N TRP A 208 24.18 -0.13 -3.16
CA TRP A 208 24.10 1.26 -2.69
C TRP A 208 24.07 1.33 -1.16
N LEU A 209 23.22 0.53 -0.51
CA LEU A 209 23.11 0.50 0.96
C LEU A 209 24.44 0.14 1.61
N THR A 210 25.12 -0.87 1.07
CA THR A 210 26.44 -1.31 1.55
C THR A 210 27.51 -0.24 1.35
N ALA A 211 27.55 0.41 0.19
CA ALA A 211 28.49 1.50 -0.07
C ALA A 211 28.31 2.68 0.89
N HIS A 212 27.09 2.90 1.38
CA HIS A 212 26.72 3.96 2.31
C HIS A 212 26.70 3.52 3.78
N GLY A 213 27.23 2.33 4.08
CA GLY A 213 27.32 1.79 5.43
C GLY A 213 25.97 1.54 6.09
N GLN A 214 24.89 1.43 5.31
CA GLN A 214 23.56 1.17 5.83
C GLN A 214 23.35 -0.32 6.05
N ALA A 215 23.22 -0.72 7.31
CA ALA A 215 22.84 -2.08 7.66
C ALA A 215 21.42 -2.35 7.18
N TYR A 216 21.22 -3.44 6.43
CA TYR A 216 19.91 -3.85 5.97
C TYR A 216 19.68 -5.35 6.19
N ARG A 217 18.42 -5.74 6.18
CA ARG A 217 17.94 -7.11 6.18
C ARG A 217 17.16 -7.34 4.90
N TYR A 218 17.74 -8.11 3.99
CA TYR A 218 17.09 -8.46 2.73
C TYR A 218 16.08 -9.58 2.91
N ASP A 219 14.89 -9.40 2.33
CA ASP A 219 13.85 -10.43 2.26
C ASP A 219 13.58 -11.06 3.64
N ALA A 220 13.50 -10.22 4.68
CA ALA A 220 13.28 -10.65 6.06
C ALA A 220 11.78 -10.66 6.39
N LYS A 221 11.28 -11.72 7.05
CA LYS A 221 9.87 -11.81 7.44
C LYS A 221 9.60 -10.91 8.64
N TYR A 222 8.69 -9.95 8.50
CA TYR A 222 8.21 -9.14 9.62
C TYR A 222 6.74 -9.46 9.90
N ARG A 223 6.43 -9.61 11.19
CA ARG A 223 5.05 -9.58 11.67
C ARG A 223 4.67 -8.12 11.84
N ILE A 224 3.66 -7.71 11.11
CA ILE A 224 2.97 -6.47 11.36
C ILE A 224 1.67 -6.85 12.11
N ILE A 225 1.18 -6.04 13.04
CA ILE A 225 0.09 -6.46 13.94
C ILE A 225 -1.18 -6.68 13.08
N GLY A 226 -1.98 -7.70 13.41
CA GLY A 226 -3.03 -8.20 12.51
C GLY A 226 -2.57 -9.34 11.58
N GLU A 227 -3.52 -9.96 10.89
CA GLU A 227 -3.43 -11.27 10.22
C GLU A 227 -2.42 -11.40 9.03
N PHE A 228 -1.52 -10.43 8.80
CA PHE A 228 -0.70 -10.33 7.59
C PHE A 228 0.81 -10.30 7.90
N GLN A 229 1.54 -11.30 7.39
CA GLN A 229 3.01 -11.25 7.31
C GLN A 229 3.41 -10.57 6.01
N ILE A 230 4.27 -9.56 6.10
CA ILE A 230 4.88 -8.92 4.92
C ILE A 230 6.37 -9.23 4.90
N ARG A 231 6.88 -9.42 3.69
CA ARG A 231 8.29 -9.65 3.40
C ARG A 231 8.80 -8.50 2.53
N PRO A 232 9.37 -7.43 3.10
CA PRO A 232 10.01 -6.36 2.33
C PRO A 232 11.20 -6.90 1.55
N ASP A 233 11.49 -6.31 0.39
CA ASP A 233 12.75 -6.54 -0.29
C ASP A 233 13.93 -6.12 0.61
N PHE A 234 13.87 -4.94 1.24
CA PHE A 234 14.87 -4.51 2.22
C PHE A 234 14.24 -3.88 3.46
N TYR A 235 14.83 -4.12 4.62
CA TYR A 235 14.52 -3.40 5.86
C TYR A 235 15.79 -2.85 6.49
N LEU A 236 15.81 -1.56 6.81
CA LEU A 236 16.92 -0.85 7.43
C LEU A 236 16.63 -0.68 8.92
N PRO A 237 17.21 -1.52 9.81
CA PRO A 237 16.82 -1.55 11.22
C PRO A 237 17.15 -0.27 11.99
N GLU A 238 18.18 0.45 11.56
CA GLU A 238 18.64 1.67 12.24
C GLU A 238 17.71 2.86 12.00
N LEU A 239 16.99 2.86 10.87
CA LEU A 239 16.07 3.93 10.47
C LEU A 239 14.60 3.52 10.61
N ASP A 240 14.32 2.24 10.91
CA ASP A 240 12.99 1.61 10.83
C ASP A 240 12.28 1.87 9.48
N VAL A 241 13.03 1.72 8.39
CA VAL A 241 12.54 1.96 7.01
C VAL A 241 12.50 0.66 6.22
N TYR A 242 11.44 0.48 5.44
CA TYR A 242 11.20 -0.65 4.53
C TYR A 242 11.40 -0.15 3.10
N ILE A 243 12.08 -0.90 2.24
CA ILE A 243 12.26 -0.59 0.82
C ILE A 243 11.72 -1.75 -0.01
N GLU A 244 10.93 -1.42 -1.03
CA GLU A 244 10.38 -2.38 -2.00
C GLU A 244 10.73 -1.96 -3.42
N TYR A 245 11.19 -2.91 -4.24
CA TYR A 245 11.53 -2.72 -5.64
C TYR A 245 10.45 -3.32 -6.55
N TRP A 246 9.73 -2.46 -7.26
CA TRP A 246 8.57 -2.84 -8.08
C TRP A 246 8.97 -3.15 -9.52
N GLY A 247 9.68 -4.26 -9.74
CA GLY A 247 10.32 -4.61 -11.01
C GLY A 247 9.41 -5.10 -12.15
N LEU A 248 8.13 -5.41 -11.89
CA LEU A 248 7.19 -5.97 -12.88
C LEU A 248 6.00 -5.03 -13.13
N SER A 249 5.37 -5.14 -14.31
CA SER A 249 4.30 -4.23 -14.75
C SER A 249 2.97 -4.92 -15.08
N THR A 250 2.82 -6.22 -14.79
CA THR A 250 1.59 -6.95 -15.10
C THR A 250 0.42 -6.52 -14.20
N PRO A 251 -0.84 -6.55 -14.67
CA PRO A 251 -2.01 -6.13 -13.90
C PRO A 251 -2.17 -6.87 -12.56
N GLN A 252 -1.90 -8.18 -12.52
CA GLN A 252 -1.94 -8.98 -11.30
C GLN A 252 -0.83 -8.61 -10.32
N TYR A 253 0.35 -8.21 -10.82
CA TYR A 253 1.46 -7.74 -10.00
C TYR A 253 1.17 -6.36 -9.40
N LYS A 254 0.58 -5.44 -10.17
CA LYS A 254 0.12 -4.14 -9.66
C LYS A 254 -0.89 -4.30 -8.52
N MET A 255 -1.85 -5.22 -8.65
CA MET A 255 -2.80 -5.53 -7.58
C MET A 255 -2.12 -6.02 -6.29
N SER A 256 -1.06 -6.84 -6.43
CA SER A 256 -0.26 -7.30 -5.29
C SER A 256 0.60 -6.19 -4.68
N MET A 257 1.15 -5.29 -5.51
CA MET A 257 1.90 -4.10 -5.08
C MET A 257 1.01 -3.18 -4.24
N TYR A 258 -0.18 -2.80 -4.73
CA TYR A 258 -1.12 -1.96 -3.99
C TYR A 258 -1.51 -2.57 -2.66
N LYS A 259 -1.81 -3.87 -2.64
CA LYS A 259 -2.13 -4.57 -1.40
C LYS A 259 -1.00 -4.51 -0.37
N LYS A 260 0.25 -4.64 -0.80
CA LYS A 260 1.43 -4.59 0.07
C LYS A 260 1.65 -3.16 0.60
N GLN A 261 1.52 -2.15 -0.26
CA GLN A 261 1.59 -0.73 0.12
C GLN A 261 0.52 -0.36 1.15
N MET A 262 -0.74 -0.77 0.93
CA MET A 262 -1.83 -0.56 1.89
C MET A 262 -1.54 -1.18 3.25
N LEU A 263 -0.97 -2.39 3.29
CA LEU A 263 -0.64 -3.06 4.55
C LEU A 263 0.49 -2.35 5.31
N TYR A 264 1.53 -1.85 4.61
CA TYR A 264 2.55 -1.00 5.26
C TYR A 264 1.93 0.28 5.84
N GLN A 265 1.00 0.89 5.10
CA GLN A 265 0.33 2.12 5.49
C GLN A 265 -0.61 1.95 6.70
N GLN A 266 -1.44 0.90 6.71
CA GLN A 266 -2.36 0.58 7.81
C GLN A 266 -1.63 0.48 9.15
N GLU A 267 -0.37 0.09 9.10
CA GLU A 267 0.43 -0.25 10.28
C GLU A 267 1.50 0.80 10.57
N GLY A 268 1.40 1.97 9.90
CA GLY A 268 2.26 3.12 10.14
C GLY A 268 3.74 2.87 9.84
N LYS A 269 4.05 1.97 8.91
CA LYS A 269 5.44 1.64 8.54
C LYS A 269 5.98 2.57 7.46
N CYS A 270 7.21 3.03 7.64
CA CYS A 270 7.90 3.90 6.69
C CYS A 270 8.36 3.11 5.45
N LEU A 271 7.61 3.21 4.35
CA LEU A 271 7.89 2.50 3.11
C LEU A 271 8.52 3.42 2.04
N ILE A 272 9.64 2.99 1.45
CA ILE A 272 10.23 3.56 0.25
C ILE A 272 9.97 2.60 -0.92
N SER A 273 9.14 3.05 -1.86
CA SER A 273 8.96 2.36 -3.14
C SER A 273 10.04 2.82 -4.14
N VAL A 274 10.68 1.85 -4.81
CA VAL A 274 11.67 2.04 -5.88
C VAL A 274 11.17 1.35 -7.15
N TYR A 275 11.17 2.05 -8.27
CA TYR A 275 10.72 1.53 -9.56
C TYR A 275 11.90 1.38 -10.54
N PRO A 276 11.75 0.60 -11.64
CA PRO A 276 12.79 0.48 -12.66
C PRO A 276 13.26 1.83 -13.22
N LYS A 277 12.33 2.78 -13.36
CA LYS A 277 12.62 4.15 -13.78
C LYS A 277 13.50 4.89 -12.80
N ASP A 278 13.54 4.54 -11.51
CA ASP A 278 14.32 5.28 -10.52
C ASP A 278 15.78 4.80 -10.43
N LEU A 279 16.11 3.65 -11.05
CA LEU A 279 17.45 3.06 -10.96
C LEU A 279 18.56 3.93 -11.58
N HIS A 280 18.23 4.88 -12.46
CA HIS A 280 19.22 5.82 -13.03
C HIS A 280 19.57 6.96 -12.08
N SER A 281 18.73 7.23 -11.09
CA SER A 281 18.86 8.30 -10.09
C SER A 281 18.78 7.73 -8.66
N LEU A 282 19.14 6.45 -8.50
CA LEU A 282 18.97 5.70 -7.27
C LEU A 282 19.68 6.34 -6.08
N ASP A 283 20.87 6.90 -6.32
CA ASP A 283 21.68 7.57 -5.31
C ASP A 283 20.96 8.78 -4.70
N ALA A 284 20.52 9.71 -5.56
CA ALA A 284 19.76 10.88 -5.14
C ALA A 284 18.41 10.50 -4.49
N LEU A 285 17.72 9.49 -5.04
CA LEU A 285 16.43 9.01 -4.49
C LEU A 285 16.59 8.49 -3.07
N LEU A 286 17.49 7.53 -2.86
CA LEU A 286 17.66 6.87 -1.56
C LEU A 286 18.25 7.83 -0.54
N ALA A 287 19.25 8.64 -0.91
CA ALA A 287 19.80 9.65 -0.01
C ALA A 287 18.72 10.66 0.44
N SER A 288 17.91 11.17 -0.48
CA SER A 288 16.83 12.13 -0.18
C SER A 288 15.73 11.51 0.70
N LYS A 289 15.25 10.31 0.33
CA LYS A 289 14.17 9.65 1.08
C LYS A 289 14.62 9.21 2.46
N LEU A 290 15.81 8.61 2.58
CA LEU A 290 16.34 8.17 3.87
C LEU A 290 16.72 9.34 4.78
N HIS A 291 17.08 10.50 4.22
CA HIS A 291 17.36 11.70 5.02
C HIS A 291 16.16 12.11 5.89
N SER A 292 14.95 11.96 5.35
CA SER A 292 13.69 12.23 6.08
C SER A 292 13.49 11.30 7.28
N PHE A 293 14.24 10.20 7.36
CA PHE A 293 14.20 9.20 8.42
C PHE A 293 15.46 9.18 9.30
N GLY A 294 16.29 10.22 9.22
CA GLY A 294 17.47 10.38 10.09
C GLY A 294 18.78 9.86 9.49
N TYR A 295 18.80 9.46 8.21
CA TYR A 295 20.05 9.17 7.51
C TYR A 295 20.87 10.45 7.30
N VAL A 296 22.11 10.43 7.78
CA VAL A 296 23.10 11.48 7.56
C VAL A 296 24.24 10.88 6.74
N PRO A 297 24.47 11.36 5.50
CA PRO A 297 25.59 10.86 4.68
C PRO A 297 26.92 11.06 5.40
N GLN A 298 27.82 10.06 5.36
CA GLN A 298 29.20 10.19 5.87
C GLN A 298 29.92 11.35 5.14
N PRO A 299 30.79 12.11 5.84
CA PRO A 299 31.34 13.35 5.30
C PRO A 299 32.27 13.07 4.11
N TRP A 300 31.95 13.71 2.98
CA TRP A 300 32.86 13.87 1.86
C TRP A 300 34.13 14.60 2.34
N THR A 301 35.28 13.94 2.28
CA THR A 301 36.57 14.58 2.58
C THR A 301 36.98 15.47 1.42
N SER A 302 36.63 16.75 1.47
CA SER A 302 37.49 17.82 0.99
C SER A 302 37.14 19.13 1.70
N GLU A 303 38.15 19.72 2.31
CA GLU A 303 38.16 21.04 2.94
C GLU A 303 37.59 22.12 2.01
N ALA A 304 36.31 22.45 2.15
CA ALA A 304 35.73 23.69 1.66
C ALA A 304 34.39 23.95 2.36
N GLU A 305 34.46 24.87 3.34
CA GLU A 305 33.44 25.85 3.71
C GLU A 305 31.99 25.39 3.98
N SER A 306 31.57 25.71 5.20
CA SER A 306 30.19 25.95 5.63
C SER A 306 29.26 26.49 4.54
N GLY A 307 28.19 25.73 4.24
CA GLY A 307 27.04 26.20 3.47
C GLY A 307 26.40 25.03 2.74
N ALA A 308 25.29 24.50 3.24
CA ALA A 308 24.49 23.54 2.49
C ALA A 308 24.01 24.21 1.19
N ILE A 309 24.71 23.97 0.09
CA ILE A 309 24.23 24.36 -1.23
C ILE A 309 23.04 23.45 -1.50
N ILE A 310 21.83 24.01 -1.40
CA ILE A 310 20.62 23.37 -1.95
C ILE A 310 20.96 23.08 -3.41
N GLU A 311 21.13 21.79 -3.74
CA GLU A 311 21.39 21.39 -5.10
C GLU A 311 20.25 21.95 -5.97
N ALA A 312 20.61 22.81 -6.91
CA ALA A 312 19.60 23.40 -7.76
C ALA A 312 19.00 22.30 -8.62
N PHE A 313 17.67 22.31 -8.77
CA PHE A 313 16.91 21.48 -9.72
C PHE A 313 16.56 22.31 -10.98
N PRO A 314 17.55 22.71 -11.81
CA PRO A 314 17.31 23.64 -12.91
C PRO A 314 16.42 23.05 -14.01
N GLY A 315 16.41 21.72 -14.16
CA GLY A 315 15.55 21.01 -15.12
C GLY A 315 14.08 21.12 -14.76
N GLU A 316 13.73 20.90 -13.49
CA GLU A 316 12.38 20.92 -12.94
C GLU A 316 11.82 22.35 -12.92
N ARG A 317 12.68 23.35 -12.66
CA ARG A 317 12.32 24.77 -12.77
C ARG A 317 11.83 25.16 -14.17
N ARG A 318 12.14 24.37 -15.21
CA ARG A 318 11.61 24.61 -16.57
C ARG A 318 10.09 24.57 -16.60
N MET A 319 9.44 23.74 -15.80
CA MET A 319 7.98 23.66 -15.71
C MET A 319 7.35 24.96 -15.17
N LEU A 320 8.10 25.74 -14.38
CA LEU A 320 7.66 27.05 -13.89
C LEU A 320 7.89 28.16 -14.92
N LYS A 321 8.81 27.98 -15.88
CA LYS A 321 9.11 28.95 -16.93
C LYS A 321 8.09 28.86 -18.06
N ASP A 322 7.89 29.95 -18.79
CA ASP A 322 6.97 30.01 -19.93
C ASP A 322 7.68 29.74 -21.27
N LEU A 323 8.87 29.13 -21.25
CA LEU A 323 9.66 28.83 -22.46
C LEU A 323 8.89 27.95 -23.45
N VAL A 324 7.96 27.13 -22.95
CA VAL A 324 7.09 26.28 -23.77
C VAL A 324 6.33 27.07 -24.83
N ARG A 325 5.96 28.34 -24.58
CA ARG A 325 5.26 29.18 -25.58
C ARG A 325 6.16 29.63 -26.74
N GLN A 326 7.47 29.58 -26.58
CA GLN A 326 8.43 29.87 -27.65
C GLN A 326 8.65 28.66 -28.56
N GLU A 327 8.23 27.46 -28.11
CA GLU A 327 8.44 26.18 -28.79
C GLU A 327 7.17 25.66 -29.46
N ILE A 328 6.00 26.14 -29.05
CA ILE A 328 4.70 25.76 -29.62
C ILE A 328 4.34 26.67 -30.79
N ASP A 329 3.98 26.06 -31.92
CA ASP A 329 3.25 26.75 -32.98
C ASP A 329 1.76 26.81 -32.64
N PHE A 330 1.32 27.93 -32.05
CA PHE A 330 -0.08 28.10 -31.64
C PHE A 330 -1.08 28.08 -32.83
N SER A 331 -0.62 28.28 -34.06
CA SER A 331 -1.48 28.17 -35.25
C SER A 331 -1.99 26.74 -35.47
N MET A 332 -1.30 25.75 -34.89
CA MET A 332 -1.62 24.33 -35.02
C MET A 332 -2.53 23.79 -33.91
N THR A 333 -2.88 24.61 -32.91
CA THR A 333 -3.80 24.23 -31.83
C THR A 333 -5.16 23.77 -32.39
N ALA A 334 -5.83 22.86 -31.67
CA ALA A 334 -7.15 22.37 -32.06
C ALA A 334 -8.16 23.52 -32.26
N GLN A 335 -8.11 24.55 -31.40
CA GLN A 335 -8.88 25.78 -31.56
C GLN A 335 -8.61 26.48 -32.90
N ARG A 336 -7.34 26.73 -33.24
CA ARG A 336 -6.98 27.45 -34.48
C ARG A 336 -7.29 26.65 -35.74
N ARG A 337 -7.29 25.32 -35.63
CA ARG A 337 -7.72 24.39 -36.68
C ARG A 337 -9.25 24.28 -36.83
N GLY A 338 -10.02 24.97 -35.98
CA GLY A 338 -11.49 24.97 -36.05
C GLY A 338 -12.16 23.70 -35.51
N LEU A 339 -11.44 22.88 -34.73
CA LEU A 339 -12.03 21.71 -34.08
C LEU A 339 -13.00 22.15 -32.96
N PRO A 340 -14.11 21.43 -32.74
CA PRO A 340 -15.07 21.78 -31.71
C PRO A 340 -14.40 21.76 -30.32
N PRO A 341 -14.76 22.69 -29.41
CA PRO A 341 -14.23 22.69 -28.06
C PRO A 341 -14.78 21.50 -27.26
N PRO A 342 -13.98 20.91 -26.35
CA PRO A 342 -14.50 19.96 -25.37
C PRO A 342 -15.62 20.57 -24.51
N PRO A 343 -16.55 19.75 -23.98
CA PRO A 343 -17.62 20.22 -23.09
C PRO A 343 -17.08 20.95 -21.85
N LEU A 344 -17.78 22.01 -21.43
CA LEU A 344 -17.42 22.80 -20.24
C LEU A 344 -17.77 22.13 -18.89
N GLN A 345 -18.51 21.03 -18.95
CA GLN A 345 -18.87 20.17 -17.83
C GLN A 345 -18.84 18.74 -18.35
N LYS A 346 -18.28 17.81 -17.57
CA LYS A 346 -18.28 16.39 -17.94
C LYS A 346 -19.73 15.91 -17.84
N PRO A 347 -20.27 15.22 -18.87
CA PRO A 347 -21.65 14.74 -18.85
C PRO A 347 -21.97 13.96 -17.57
N CYS A 348 -23.19 14.12 -17.06
CA CYS A 348 -23.71 13.29 -15.98
C CYS A 348 -24.54 12.16 -16.59
N PRO A 349 -24.22 10.89 -16.31
CA PRO A 349 -25.07 9.77 -16.70
C PRO A 349 -26.49 9.96 -16.14
N GLY A 350 -27.51 9.59 -16.94
CA GLY A 350 -28.90 9.84 -16.60
C GLY A 350 -29.47 8.97 -15.47
N ASP A 351 -28.76 7.89 -15.13
CA ASP A 351 -29.04 6.97 -14.04
C ASP A 351 -28.44 7.42 -12.69
N VAL A 352 -27.55 8.42 -12.70
CA VAL A 352 -26.96 8.98 -11.47
C VAL A 352 -27.95 9.94 -10.80
N PRO A 353 -28.33 9.72 -9.53
CA PRO A 353 -29.24 10.62 -8.81
C PRO A 353 -28.66 12.04 -8.71
N ARG A 354 -29.51 13.05 -8.95
CA ARG A 354 -29.16 14.47 -8.88
C ARG A 354 -29.89 15.13 -7.72
N ILE A 355 -29.19 15.98 -6.98
CA ILE A 355 -29.69 16.67 -5.80
C ILE A 355 -29.60 18.17 -6.05
N ASP A 356 -30.73 18.87 -5.89
CA ASP A 356 -30.80 20.33 -5.93
C ASP A 356 -30.06 20.95 -4.75
N LEU A 357 -29.20 21.93 -5.05
CA LEU A 357 -28.58 22.76 -4.03
C LEU A 357 -29.41 24.04 -3.82
N PRO A 358 -29.42 24.61 -2.60
CA PRO A 358 -29.87 25.99 -2.38
C PRO A 358 -29.17 26.94 -3.33
N ASP A 359 -29.81 28.03 -3.78
CA ASP A 359 -29.21 28.99 -4.72
C ASP A 359 -27.85 29.50 -4.22
N GLY A 360 -26.77 29.11 -4.90
CA GLY A 360 -25.41 29.36 -4.44
C GLY A 360 -24.98 30.82 -4.47
N GLU A 361 -25.52 31.63 -5.40
CA GLU A 361 -25.26 33.06 -5.42
C GLU A 361 -25.89 33.74 -4.20
N HIS A 362 -27.15 33.42 -3.93
CA HIS A 362 -27.87 33.89 -2.76
C HIS A 362 -27.20 33.44 -1.47
N ALA A 363 -26.87 32.15 -1.35
CA ALA A 363 -26.19 31.59 -0.17
C ALA A 363 -24.83 32.27 0.07
N LEU A 364 -24.04 32.52 -0.97
CA LEU A 364 -22.78 33.25 -0.84
C LEU A 364 -23.02 34.71 -0.38
N ARG A 365 -24.03 35.39 -0.91
CA ARG A 365 -24.37 36.77 -0.52
C ARG A 365 -24.87 36.88 0.93
N THR A 366 -25.59 35.87 1.42
CA THR A 366 -26.19 35.89 2.76
C THR A 366 -25.24 35.41 3.85
N LEU A 367 -24.44 34.38 3.56
CA LEU A 367 -23.53 33.76 4.53
C LEU A 367 -22.15 34.43 4.53
N ALA A 368 -21.56 34.74 3.37
CA ALA A 368 -20.21 35.30 3.27
C ALA A 368 -20.21 36.83 3.30
N ARG A 369 -20.72 37.42 4.39
CA ARG A 369 -20.84 38.89 4.53
C ARG A 369 -19.56 39.58 4.98
N MET A 370 -18.51 38.82 5.29
CA MET A 370 -17.22 39.36 5.70
C MET A 370 -16.60 40.17 4.55
N PRO A 371 -16.11 41.40 4.81
CA PRO A 371 -15.36 42.15 3.80
C PRO A 371 -14.14 41.37 3.32
N VAL A 372 -13.86 41.37 2.01
CA VAL A 372 -12.74 40.60 1.43
C VAL A 372 -11.38 40.91 2.06
N GLY A 373 -11.16 42.17 2.45
CA GLY A 373 -9.92 42.57 3.15
C GLY A 373 -9.78 41.91 4.52
N GLU A 374 -10.88 41.74 5.25
CA GLU A 374 -10.89 41.05 6.54
C GLU A 374 -10.69 39.53 6.34
N ALA A 375 -11.34 38.92 5.34
CA ALA A 375 -11.14 37.52 5.02
C ALA A 375 -9.67 37.21 4.67
N ILE A 376 -9.00 38.11 3.93
CA ILE A 376 -7.56 37.96 3.62
C ILE A 376 -6.69 38.03 4.89
N LEU A 377 -7.01 38.93 5.81
CA LEU A 377 -6.24 39.13 7.05
C LEU A 377 -6.42 37.98 8.05
N ARG A 378 -7.61 37.39 8.11
CA ARG A 378 -7.95 36.36 9.10
C ARG A 378 -7.67 34.94 8.63
N ARG A 379 -7.81 34.69 7.33
CA ARG A 379 -7.69 33.36 6.77
C ARG A 379 -6.34 32.72 7.13
N GLN A 380 -6.44 31.49 7.60
CA GLN A 380 -5.31 30.60 7.89
C GLN A 380 -5.65 29.15 7.50
N SER A 381 -4.66 28.27 7.46
CA SER A 381 -4.90 26.83 7.29
C SER A 381 -5.41 26.21 8.57
N VAL A 382 -6.66 25.76 8.56
CA VAL A 382 -7.30 25.07 9.69
C VAL A 382 -7.23 23.56 9.48
N ARG A 383 -6.75 22.84 10.49
CA ARG A 383 -6.55 21.36 10.49
C ARG A 383 -7.20 20.68 11.69
N ASP A 384 -8.00 21.42 12.45
CA ASP A 384 -8.76 20.93 13.59
C ASP A 384 -10.20 21.37 13.33
N PHE A 385 -11.09 20.41 13.10
CA PHE A 385 -12.46 20.65 12.65
C PHE A 385 -13.44 20.26 13.75
N ALA A 386 -14.53 21.03 13.86
CA ALA A 386 -15.55 20.71 14.84
C ALA A 386 -16.42 19.54 14.36
N ASP A 387 -17.00 18.80 15.31
CA ASP A 387 -18.02 17.78 15.00
C ASP A 387 -19.33 18.38 14.46
N THR A 388 -19.47 19.71 14.52
CA THR A 388 -20.67 20.42 14.03
C THR A 388 -20.80 20.24 12.51
N PRO A 389 -21.96 19.79 12.00
CA PRO A 389 -22.13 19.58 10.58
C PRO A 389 -22.17 20.90 9.81
N LEU A 390 -21.62 20.90 8.60
CA LEU A 390 -21.76 22.01 7.67
C LEU A 390 -23.21 22.08 7.17
N SER A 391 -23.79 23.28 7.02
CA SER A 391 -25.13 23.40 6.42
C SER A 391 -25.08 23.20 4.90
N LEU A 392 -26.17 22.72 4.31
CA LEU A 392 -26.27 22.59 2.85
C LEU A 392 -26.13 23.95 2.14
N GLU A 393 -26.63 25.01 2.76
CA GLU A 393 -26.50 26.38 2.27
C GLU A 393 -25.04 26.85 2.29
N ALA A 394 -24.28 26.55 3.35
CA ALA A 394 -22.85 26.85 3.40
C ALA A 394 -22.07 26.05 2.34
N LEU A 395 -22.33 24.75 2.19
CA LEU A 395 -21.73 23.95 1.12
C LEU A 395 -22.04 24.54 -0.27
N SER A 396 -23.30 24.92 -0.50
CA SER A 396 -23.72 25.57 -1.75
C SER A 396 -22.96 26.87 -2.01
N ALA A 397 -22.81 27.73 -1.00
CA ALA A 397 -22.02 28.95 -1.09
C ALA A 397 -20.55 28.68 -1.46
N LEU A 398 -19.92 27.65 -0.86
CA LEU A 398 -18.54 27.26 -1.15
C LEU A 398 -18.37 26.70 -2.57
N LEU A 399 -19.31 25.89 -3.05
CA LEU A 399 -19.34 25.38 -4.42
C LEU A 399 -19.54 26.50 -5.45
N TRP A 400 -20.41 27.47 -5.13
CA TRP A 400 -20.60 28.65 -5.97
C TRP A 400 -19.35 29.53 -6.00
N ALA A 401 -18.72 29.77 -4.85
CA ALA A 401 -17.47 30.53 -4.77
C ALA A 401 -16.36 29.89 -5.61
N THR A 402 -16.25 28.57 -5.63
CA THR A 402 -15.15 27.88 -6.31
C THR A 402 -15.41 27.60 -7.79
N GLN A 403 -16.65 27.34 -8.21
CA GLN A 403 -16.97 26.86 -9.56
C GLN A 403 -18.30 27.40 -10.15
N GLY A 404 -18.97 28.36 -9.51
CA GLY A 404 -20.27 28.90 -9.96
C GLY A 404 -20.23 29.52 -11.36
N VAL A 405 -21.23 29.20 -12.20
CA VAL A 405 -21.36 29.72 -13.57
C VAL A 405 -22.16 31.03 -13.56
N ARG A 406 -21.50 32.14 -13.90
CA ARG A 406 -22.12 33.47 -13.94
C ARG A 406 -22.78 33.77 -15.28
N LYS A 407 -22.16 33.31 -16.38
CA LYS A 407 -22.65 33.57 -17.74
C LYS A 407 -22.07 32.59 -18.74
N VAL A 408 -22.90 32.04 -19.61
CA VAL A 408 -22.45 31.27 -20.79
C VAL A 408 -22.33 32.22 -21.98
N LEU A 409 -21.15 32.26 -22.61
CA LEU A 409 -20.86 33.16 -23.73
C LEU A 409 -20.94 32.47 -25.09
N GLY A 410 -20.83 31.14 -25.13
CA GLY A 410 -20.93 30.35 -26.34
C GLY A 410 -20.42 28.91 -26.14
N PRO A 411 -20.35 28.11 -27.21
CA PRO A 411 -19.81 26.76 -27.16
C PRO A 411 -18.37 26.78 -26.63
N GLY A 412 -18.13 26.15 -25.47
CA GLY A 412 -16.81 26.12 -24.87
C GLY A 412 -16.34 27.41 -24.18
N CYS A 413 -17.21 28.39 -23.91
CA CYS A 413 -16.84 29.58 -23.14
C CYS A 413 -17.90 29.96 -22.09
N ALA A 414 -17.48 30.02 -20.82
CA ALA A 414 -18.30 30.50 -19.72
C ALA A 414 -17.48 31.38 -18.75
N LEU A 415 -18.14 32.34 -18.13
CA LEU A 415 -17.59 33.12 -17.02
C LEU A 415 -17.97 32.43 -15.71
N ARG A 416 -16.97 32.12 -14.88
CA ARG A 416 -17.17 31.59 -13.52
C ARG A 416 -16.79 32.63 -12.47
N THR A 417 -17.03 32.30 -11.20
CA THR A 417 -16.60 33.06 -10.02
C THR A 417 -15.09 33.08 -9.85
N VAL A 418 -14.38 32.12 -10.44
CA VAL A 418 -12.92 32.05 -10.52
C VAL A 418 -12.42 32.39 -11.92
N PRO A 419 -11.29 33.10 -12.06
CA PRO A 419 -10.65 33.29 -13.36
C PRO A 419 -10.07 31.96 -13.88
N SER A 420 -10.07 31.81 -15.19
CA SER A 420 -9.40 30.69 -15.87
C SER A 420 -8.82 31.14 -17.20
N ALA A 421 -7.64 30.66 -17.54
CA ALA A 421 -6.99 30.95 -18.80
C ALA A 421 -7.92 30.65 -19.98
N GLY A 422 -8.24 31.68 -20.77
CA GLY A 422 -9.10 31.55 -21.95
C GLY A 422 -10.52 31.09 -21.66
N SER A 423 -10.99 31.20 -20.41
CA SER A 423 -12.31 30.77 -19.93
C SER A 423 -12.60 29.29 -20.19
N ARG A 424 -11.57 28.45 -20.06
CA ARG A 424 -11.63 27.02 -20.40
C ARG A 424 -12.13 26.13 -19.25
N HIS A 425 -11.88 26.52 -17.99
CA HIS A 425 -12.42 25.88 -16.79
C HIS A 425 -12.27 24.35 -16.81
N THR A 426 -11.02 23.90 -16.72
CA THR A 426 -10.65 22.48 -16.86
C THR A 426 -11.18 21.58 -15.73
N PHE A 427 -11.52 22.15 -14.58
CA PHE A 427 -11.76 21.38 -13.37
C PHE A 427 -13.16 20.80 -13.26
N GLU A 428 -13.23 19.58 -12.73
CA GLU A 428 -14.42 19.03 -12.09
C GLU A 428 -14.23 19.09 -10.57
N THR A 429 -15.32 19.12 -9.81
CA THR A 429 -15.27 19.16 -8.34
C THR A 429 -16.00 17.95 -7.79
N TYR A 430 -15.26 17.09 -7.11
CA TYR A 430 -15.77 15.95 -6.39
C TYR A 430 -15.74 16.25 -4.89
N LEU A 431 -16.68 15.66 -4.16
CA LEU A 431 -16.85 15.88 -2.74
C LEU A 431 -16.94 14.52 -2.05
N VAL A 432 -16.06 14.29 -1.09
CA VAL A 432 -16.28 13.27 -0.07
C VAL A 432 -17.03 13.94 1.07
N VAL A 433 -18.31 13.61 1.23
CA VAL A 433 -19.19 14.20 2.25
C VAL A 433 -19.28 13.25 3.43
N GLU A 434 -19.02 13.77 4.64
CA GLU A 434 -19.15 13.03 5.90
C GLU A 434 -20.24 13.64 6.78
N ARG A 435 -20.27 14.98 6.91
CA ARG A 435 -21.15 15.67 7.86
C ARG A 435 -21.74 16.96 7.27
N VAL A 436 -22.69 16.82 6.34
CA VAL A 436 -23.44 17.96 5.79
C VAL A 436 -24.93 17.78 6.06
N THR A 437 -25.56 18.78 6.67
CA THR A 437 -26.98 18.74 7.02
C THR A 437 -27.84 18.56 5.77
N GLY A 438 -28.70 17.54 5.74
CA GLY A 438 -29.59 17.27 4.61
C GLY A 438 -28.94 16.50 3.45
N LEU A 439 -27.68 16.07 3.59
CA LEU A 439 -26.97 15.27 2.60
C LEU A 439 -26.42 14.01 3.26
N ALA A 440 -26.65 12.85 2.64
CA ALA A 440 -26.11 11.58 3.16
C ALA A 440 -24.58 11.53 2.96
N PRO A 441 -23.83 10.85 3.86
CA PRO A 441 -22.42 10.59 3.62
C PRO A 441 -22.20 9.83 2.30
N GLY A 442 -21.12 10.17 1.59
CA GLY A 442 -20.81 9.55 0.30
C GLY A 442 -19.98 10.42 -0.63
N LEU A 443 -19.80 9.91 -1.86
CA LEU A 443 -19.08 10.58 -2.93
C LEU A 443 -20.06 11.31 -3.85
N TYR A 444 -19.79 12.59 -4.10
CA TYR A 444 -20.58 13.43 -4.98
C TYR A 444 -19.71 14.12 -6.02
N ARG A 445 -20.32 14.53 -7.13
CA ARG A 445 -19.71 15.44 -8.10
C ARG A 445 -20.61 16.64 -8.31
N TYR A 446 -20.03 17.83 -8.26
CA TYR A 446 -20.75 19.08 -8.48
C TYR A 446 -20.98 19.33 -9.98
N LEU A 447 -22.22 19.66 -10.32
CA LEU A 447 -22.69 20.02 -11.67
C LEU A 447 -22.91 21.54 -11.73
N PRO A 448 -21.90 22.35 -12.08
CA PRO A 448 -21.96 23.80 -11.92
C PRO A 448 -22.96 24.52 -12.83
N PHE A 449 -23.36 23.93 -13.97
CA PHE A 449 -24.34 24.55 -14.88
C PHE A 449 -25.79 24.41 -14.39
N ASP A 450 -26.06 23.35 -13.67
CA ASP A 450 -27.38 23.06 -13.09
C ASP A 450 -27.46 23.44 -11.61
N HIS A 451 -26.31 23.72 -10.99
CA HIS A 451 -26.14 23.94 -9.57
C HIS A 451 -26.70 22.79 -8.72
N GLN A 452 -26.20 21.58 -9.01
CA GLN A 452 -26.65 20.33 -8.39
C GLN A 452 -25.48 19.43 -7.99
N LEU A 453 -25.74 18.44 -7.16
CA LEU A 453 -24.82 17.34 -6.87
C LEU A 453 -25.28 16.06 -7.57
N ALA A 454 -24.38 15.43 -8.31
CA ALA A 454 -24.53 14.05 -8.77
C ALA A 454 -24.04 13.11 -7.65
N GLN A 455 -24.91 12.25 -7.13
CA GLN A 455 -24.60 11.29 -6.07
C GLN A 455 -23.97 10.03 -6.67
N LEU A 456 -22.65 9.92 -6.61
CA LEU A 456 -21.89 8.82 -7.20
C LEU A 456 -21.91 7.56 -6.32
N SER A 457 -21.84 7.74 -5.00
CA SER A 457 -21.98 6.64 -4.05
C SER A 457 -22.57 7.13 -2.72
N ARG A 458 -23.15 6.19 -1.96
CA ARG A 458 -23.50 6.38 -0.55
C ARG A 458 -22.63 5.43 0.26
N ALA A 459 -21.76 5.98 1.07
CA ALA A 459 -20.86 5.22 1.92
C ALA A 459 -20.42 6.11 3.09
N ASP A 460 -20.37 5.52 4.28
CA ASP A 460 -19.87 6.17 5.48
C ASP A 460 -18.35 5.96 5.58
N GLY A 461 -17.61 6.93 6.13
CA GLY A 461 -16.19 6.78 6.44
C GLY A 461 -15.23 6.91 5.26
N LEU A 462 -15.71 7.39 4.10
CA LEU A 462 -14.87 7.75 2.94
C LEU A 462 -13.83 8.82 3.29
N GLY A 463 -14.04 9.62 4.33
CA GLY A 463 -13.07 10.57 4.87
C GLY A 463 -11.78 9.88 5.33
N LYS A 464 -11.85 8.65 5.85
CA LYS A 464 -10.66 7.85 6.18
C LYS A 464 -9.91 7.43 4.92
N GLU A 465 -10.63 7.04 3.87
CA GLU A 465 -10.03 6.72 2.56
C GLU A 465 -9.41 7.99 1.92
N ALA A 466 -10.08 9.14 2.04
CA ALA A 466 -9.54 10.43 1.63
C ALA A 466 -8.25 10.79 2.39
N ALA A 467 -8.20 10.55 3.70
CA ALA A 467 -7.00 10.78 4.51
C ALA A 467 -5.86 9.83 4.11
N VAL A 468 -6.17 8.57 3.80
CA VAL A 468 -5.23 7.59 3.21
C VAL A 468 -4.66 8.11 1.90
N GLY A 469 -5.51 8.59 0.99
CA GLY A 469 -5.09 9.23 -0.26
C GLY A 469 -4.27 10.50 -0.04
N CYS A 470 -4.52 11.25 1.05
CA CYS A 470 -3.73 12.41 1.45
C CYS A 470 -2.51 12.04 2.30
N LEU A 471 -1.89 10.87 2.09
CA LEU A 471 -0.67 10.42 2.77
C LEU A 471 -0.77 10.36 4.30
N GLY A 472 -1.94 9.99 4.82
CA GLY A 472 -2.18 9.86 6.26
C GLY A 472 -2.33 11.20 6.98
N GLN A 473 -2.69 12.27 6.28
CA GLN A 473 -3.04 13.55 6.91
C GLN A 473 -4.39 13.43 7.63
N HIS A 474 -4.36 13.03 8.90
CA HIS A 474 -5.51 12.65 9.72
C HIS A 474 -6.65 13.67 9.74
N PHE A 475 -6.35 14.97 9.72
CA PHE A 475 -7.36 16.04 9.72
C PHE A 475 -8.32 15.97 8.51
N VAL A 476 -7.94 15.30 7.42
CA VAL A 476 -8.83 15.05 6.28
C VAL A 476 -9.99 14.13 6.65
N ALA A 477 -9.75 13.15 7.54
CA ALA A 477 -10.79 12.20 7.98
C ALA A 477 -11.83 12.87 8.87
N ASP A 478 -11.43 13.94 9.58
CA ASP A 478 -12.29 14.68 10.49
C ASP A 478 -13.07 15.82 9.79
N ALA A 479 -12.82 16.07 8.51
CA ALA A 479 -13.51 17.11 7.74
C ALA A 479 -15.01 16.82 7.59
N ALA A 480 -15.84 17.86 7.58
CA ALA A 480 -17.26 17.71 7.25
C ALA A 480 -17.46 17.34 5.77
N VAL A 481 -16.62 17.89 4.90
CA VAL A 481 -16.57 17.59 3.48
C VAL A 481 -15.15 17.82 2.94
N THR A 482 -14.66 16.93 2.09
CA THR A 482 -13.37 17.10 1.40
C THR A 482 -13.60 17.35 -0.07
N PHE A 483 -13.12 18.51 -0.55
CA PHE A 483 -13.13 18.90 -1.94
C PHE A 483 -11.94 18.26 -2.66
N PHE A 484 -12.22 17.60 -3.77
CA PHE A 484 -11.22 17.15 -4.72
C PHE A 484 -11.46 17.87 -6.04
N TRP A 485 -10.44 18.56 -6.52
CA TRP A 485 -10.44 19.10 -7.87
C TRP A 485 -9.66 18.14 -8.77
N THR A 486 -10.33 17.63 -9.78
CA THR A 486 -9.70 16.93 -10.89
C THR A 486 -9.55 17.88 -12.06
N THR A 487 -8.65 17.58 -12.99
CA THR A 487 -8.52 18.31 -14.26
C THR A 487 -8.79 17.38 -15.43
N LEU A 488 -9.44 17.92 -16.47
CA LEU A 488 -9.54 17.33 -17.81
C LEU A 488 -8.64 18.13 -18.77
N PRO A 489 -7.33 17.83 -18.88
CA PRO A 489 -6.36 18.68 -19.56
C PRO A 489 -6.74 19.07 -20.98
N GLU A 490 -7.44 18.19 -21.70
CA GLU A 490 -7.96 18.42 -23.06
C GLU A 490 -8.71 19.75 -23.20
N ARG A 491 -9.47 20.17 -22.16
CA ARG A 491 -10.21 21.44 -22.16
C ARG A 491 -9.29 22.64 -22.35
N MET A 492 -8.10 22.58 -21.76
CA MET A 492 -7.07 23.62 -21.83
C MET A 492 -6.15 23.42 -23.03
N GLU A 493 -5.72 22.19 -23.29
CA GLU A 493 -4.84 21.82 -24.39
C GLU A 493 -5.46 22.15 -25.76
N TRP A 494 -6.80 22.06 -25.88
CA TRP A 494 -7.53 22.50 -27.07
C TRP A 494 -7.16 23.94 -27.51
N ARG A 495 -6.88 24.82 -26.54
CA ARG A 495 -6.48 26.22 -26.79
C ARG A 495 -4.98 26.47 -26.66
N TYR A 496 -4.32 25.80 -25.72
CA TYR A 496 -2.97 26.16 -25.28
C TYR A 496 -1.90 25.10 -25.57
N ASP A 497 -2.26 23.95 -26.15
CA ASP A 497 -1.34 22.83 -26.37
C ASP A 497 -0.56 22.52 -25.08
N ARG A 498 0.72 22.16 -25.15
CA ARG A 498 1.61 21.89 -24.00
C ARG A 498 1.76 23.07 -23.02
N ALA A 499 1.37 24.29 -23.39
CA ALA A 499 1.36 25.42 -22.45
C ALA A 499 0.19 25.33 -21.44
N ALA A 500 -0.77 24.42 -21.66
CA ALA A 500 -1.88 24.15 -20.77
C ALA A 500 -1.43 23.78 -19.35
N HIS A 501 -0.42 22.93 -19.18
CA HIS A 501 -0.08 22.35 -17.88
C HIS A 501 0.27 23.41 -16.82
N LYS A 502 1.07 24.41 -17.21
CA LYS A 502 1.40 25.53 -16.33
C LYS A 502 0.18 26.36 -15.94
N VAL A 503 -0.71 26.65 -16.90
CA VAL A 503 -1.89 27.49 -16.61
C VAL A 503 -2.95 26.73 -15.83
N ILE A 504 -3.06 25.40 -15.99
CA ILE A 504 -3.89 24.54 -15.13
C ILE A 504 -3.43 24.68 -13.67
N ALA A 505 -2.13 24.57 -13.40
CA ALA A 505 -1.60 24.72 -12.04
C ALA A 505 -1.84 26.12 -11.43
N ILE A 506 -1.77 27.18 -12.25
CA ILE A 506 -2.11 28.55 -11.80
C ILE A 506 -3.61 28.65 -11.49
N ASP A 507 -4.45 28.13 -12.39
CA ASP A 507 -5.91 28.24 -12.28
C ASP A 507 -6.44 27.51 -11.04
N VAL A 508 -5.89 26.35 -10.67
CA VAL A 508 -6.34 25.65 -9.46
C VAL A 508 -5.97 26.42 -8.19
N GLY A 509 -4.89 27.20 -8.22
CA GLY A 509 -4.53 28.12 -7.14
C GLY A 509 -5.58 29.20 -6.91
N HIS A 510 -6.20 29.72 -7.99
CA HIS A 510 -7.32 30.65 -7.86
C HIS A 510 -8.54 29.99 -7.20
N VAL A 511 -8.85 28.75 -7.58
CA VAL A 511 -9.94 27.97 -6.99
C VAL A 511 -9.72 27.75 -5.50
N GLY A 512 -8.53 27.26 -5.13
CA GLY A 512 -8.16 27.01 -3.75
C GLY A 512 -8.20 28.25 -2.89
N GLN A 513 -7.65 29.37 -3.38
CA GLN A 513 -7.69 30.64 -2.65
C GLN A 513 -9.12 31.15 -2.46
N ASN A 514 -10.01 30.97 -3.45
CA ASN A 514 -11.41 31.39 -3.31
C ASN A 514 -12.16 30.53 -2.29
N LEU A 515 -11.89 29.21 -2.23
CA LEU A 515 -12.44 28.34 -1.17
C LEU A 515 -12.00 28.85 0.19
N TYR A 516 -10.71 29.12 0.34
CA TYR A 516 -10.08 29.62 1.55
C TYR A 516 -10.73 30.91 2.09
N LEU A 517 -11.02 31.88 1.22
CA LEU A 517 -11.70 33.13 1.60
C LEU A 517 -13.19 32.91 1.89
N ALA A 518 -13.85 32.05 1.12
CA ALA A 518 -15.25 31.72 1.33
C ALA A 518 -15.47 30.97 2.65
N CYS A 519 -14.59 30.01 2.99
CA CYS A 519 -14.60 29.31 4.28
C CYS A 519 -14.51 30.30 5.44
N GLU A 520 -13.52 31.19 5.44
CA GLU A 520 -13.38 32.21 6.50
C GLU A 520 -14.65 33.06 6.63
N ALA A 521 -15.25 33.44 5.50
CA ALA A 521 -16.43 34.30 5.48
C ALA A 521 -17.72 33.60 5.94
N VAL A 522 -17.85 32.27 5.74
CA VAL A 522 -19.00 31.49 6.23
C VAL A 522 -18.77 30.87 7.62
N GLY A 523 -17.59 31.11 8.23
CA GLY A 523 -17.22 30.58 9.54
C GLY A 523 -16.76 29.12 9.53
N ALA A 524 -16.27 28.63 8.40
CA ALA A 524 -15.66 27.30 8.24
C ALA A 524 -14.13 27.38 8.13
N GLY A 525 -13.45 26.25 8.37
CA GLY A 525 -12.01 26.10 8.18
C GLY A 525 -11.66 25.30 6.93
N THR A 526 -10.45 25.50 6.40
CA THR A 526 -9.89 24.60 5.37
C THR A 526 -8.36 24.57 5.41
N CYS A 527 -7.76 23.48 4.95
CA CYS A 527 -6.33 23.38 4.69
C CYS A 527 -6.10 22.62 3.39
N ALA A 528 -5.89 23.34 2.29
CA ALA A 528 -5.63 22.71 1.00
C ALA A 528 -4.30 21.93 0.97
N ILE A 529 -4.29 20.81 0.24
CA ILE A 529 -3.27 19.77 0.22
C ILE A 529 -2.82 19.56 -1.24
N ALA A 530 -1.51 19.74 -1.46
CA ALA A 530 -0.85 19.40 -2.74
C ALA A 530 0.00 18.12 -2.64
N ALA A 531 0.16 17.56 -1.44
CA ALA A 531 0.87 16.31 -1.21
C ALA A 531 -0.14 15.20 -0.94
N TYR A 532 -0.37 14.37 -1.96
CA TYR A 532 -1.31 13.24 -1.92
C TYR A 532 -0.77 12.10 -2.80
N ASP A 533 -1.21 10.88 -2.54
CA ASP A 533 -1.03 9.74 -3.43
C ASP A 533 -2.01 9.88 -4.60
N GLN A 534 -1.44 10.11 -5.79
CA GLN A 534 -2.20 10.36 -7.02
C GLN A 534 -3.15 9.20 -7.34
N GLU A 535 -2.65 7.96 -7.32
CA GLU A 535 -3.40 6.78 -7.74
C GLU A 535 -4.50 6.44 -6.71
N ALA A 536 -4.22 6.61 -5.41
CA ALA A 536 -5.22 6.42 -4.37
C ALA A 536 -6.36 7.44 -4.47
N CYS A 537 -6.05 8.73 -4.71
CA CYS A 537 -7.07 9.76 -4.90
C CYS A 537 -7.89 9.49 -6.17
N ASP A 538 -7.25 9.16 -7.28
CA ASP A 538 -7.94 8.90 -8.55
C ASP A 538 -8.85 7.66 -8.46
N CYS A 539 -8.39 6.62 -7.76
CA CYS A 539 -9.19 5.43 -7.47
C CYS A 539 -10.41 5.75 -6.60
N LEU A 540 -10.25 6.54 -5.53
CA LEU A 540 -11.35 6.99 -4.67
C LEU A 540 -12.44 7.74 -5.46
N LEU A 541 -12.03 8.57 -6.41
CA LEU A 541 -12.95 9.36 -7.24
C LEU A 541 -13.52 8.57 -8.44
N GLY A 542 -12.95 7.41 -8.75
CA GLY A 542 -13.31 6.61 -9.93
C GLY A 542 -12.92 7.27 -11.26
N VAL A 543 -11.85 8.06 -11.27
CA VAL A 543 -11.28 8.66 -12.50
C VAL A 543 -10.11 7.82 -13.03
N ASP A 544 -9.75 8.00 -14.30
CA ASP A 544 -8.82 7.09 -14.99
C ASP A 544 -7.33 7.35 -14.69
N GLY A 545 -6.98 8.51 -14.12
CA GLY A 545 -5.60 8.86 -13.82
C GLY A 545 -4.76 9.27 -15.03
N VAL A 546 -5.38 9.38 -16.22
CA VAL A 546 -4.75 9.65 -17.51
C VAL A 546 -5.34 10.90 -18.16
N ASP A 547 -6.62 10.84 -18.52
CA ASP A 547 -7.38 11.92 -19.15
C ASP A 547 -8.12 12.78 -18.11
N GLU A 548 -8.46 12.18 -16.96
CA GLU A 548 -8.94 12.89 -15.78
C GLU A 548 -8.21 12.41 -14.52
N PHE A 549 -7.66 13.35 -13.77
CA PHE A 549 -6.91 13.05 -12.54
C PHE A 549 -6.99 14.19 -11.53
N THR A 550 -6.84 13.83 -10.25
CA THR A 550 -6.78 14.74 -9.11
C THR A 550 -5.59 15.68 -9.24
N ILE A 551 -5.80 16.97 -9.03
CA ILE A 551 -4.72 17.97 -9.04
C ILE A 551 -4.59 18.75 -7.73
N TYR A 552 -5.67 18.82 -6.94
CA TYR A 552 -5.65 19.53 -5.66
C TYR A 552 -6.78 19.06 -4.75
N VAL A 553 -6.53 19.05 -3.43
CA VAL A 553 -7.49 18.58 -2.42
C VAL A 553 -7.65 19.63 -1.33
N ALA A 554 -8.84 19.78 -0.76
CA ALA A 554 -9.10 20.67 0.36
C ALA A 554 -10.21 20.14 1.29
N PRO A 555 -9.87 19.60 2.47
CA PRO A 555 -10.84 19.35 3.53
C PRO A 555 -11.44 20.66 4.06
N VAL A 556 -12.73 20.63 4.38
CA VAL A 556 -13.50 21.72 4.96
C VAL A 556 -14.30 21.19 6.14
N GLY A 557 -14.31 21.92 7.25
CA GLY A 557 -15.08 21.60 8.45
C GLY A 557 -15.13 22.73 9.45
#